data_AF-A0A183G835-F1
#
_entry.id   AF-A0A183G835-F1
#
_cell.length_a   1.000
_cell.length_b   1.000
_cell.length_c   1.000
_cell.angle_alpha   90.00
_cell.angle_beta   90.00
_cell.angle_gamma   90.00
#
_symmetry.space_group_name_H-M   'P 1'
#
loop_
_entity.id
_entity.type
_entity.pdbx_description
1 polymer ?
#
loop_
_entity_poly.entity_id
_entity_poly.type
_entity_poly.pdbx_seq_one_letter_code
_entity_poly.pdbx_strand_id
1 'polypeptide(L)' 'METKMLRWTAGVTRMDRIRNDVIRQKFGVAPIADKMGDVRLRWYGHVLRGKEDSVRKIGLNFEVVGKRSRGRPKQR' A
#
# COMPACT_ATOMS: atom_id res chain seq x y z
N MET A 1 -6.12 -4.51 -11.96
CA MET A 1 -7.55 -4.81 -11.69
C MET A 1 -8.34 -3.56 -11.31
N GLU A 2 -7.76 -2.67 -10.48
CA GLU A 2 -8.39 -1.46 -9.93
C GLU A 2 -9.33 -0.69 -10.90
N THR A 3 -8.92 -0.43 -12.13
CA THR A 3 -9.69 0.37 -13.09
C THR A 3 -10.37 -0.43 -14.21
N LYS A 4 -10.20 -1.75 -14.29
CA LYS A 4 -10.75 -2.56 -15.39
C LYS A 4 -12.29 -2.52 -15.38
N MET A 5 -12.89 -2.68 -14.21
CA MET A 5 -14.35 -2.61 -14.05
C MET A 5 -14.88 -1.20 -14.34
N LEU A 6 -14.21 -0.16 -13.84
CA LEU A 6 -14.60 1.24 -14.09
C LEU A 6 -14.54 1.60 -15.59
N ARG A 7 -13.56 1.06 -16.32
CA ARG A 7 -13.46 1.28 -17.77
C ARG A 7 -14.53 0.52 -18.54
N TRP A 8 -14.83 -0.71 -18.12
CA TRP A 8 -15.91 -1.50 -18.71
C TRP A 8 -17.28 -0.84 -18.52
N THR A 9 -17.61 -0.38 -17.31
CA THR A 9 -18.86 0.36 -17.05
C THR A 9 -18.93 1.69 -17.77
N ALA A 10 -17.80 2.37 -17.99
CA ALA A 10 -17.75 3.60 -18.78
C ALA A 10 -17.73 3.37 -20.30
N GLY A 11 -17.69 2.12 -20.78
CA GLY A 11 -17.54 1.80 -22.20
C GLY A 11 -16.20 2.22 -22.81
N VAL A 12 -15.19 2.48 -21.97
CA VAL A 12 -13.89 3.02 -22.41
C VAL A 12 -12.92 1.89 -22.71
N THR A 13 -12.44 1.87 -23.94
CA THR A 13 -11.46 0.92 -24.45
C THR A 13 -10.03 1.42 -24.24
N ARG A 14 -9.05 0.64 -24.70
CA ARG A 14 -7.65 1.10 -24.77
C ARG A 14 -7.41 2.09 -25.91
N MET A 15 -8.21 2.05 -26.97
CA MET A 15 -8.03 2.93 -28.15
C MET A 15 -8.34 4.38 -27.84
N ASP A 16 -9.22 4.63 -26.88
CA ASP A 16 -9.61 5.97 -26.43
C ASP A 16 -8.46 6.72 -25.75
N ARG A 17 -7.40 6.01 -25.32
CA ARG A 17 -6.20 6.57 -24.66
C ARG A 17 -6.52 7.48 -23.45
N ILE A 18 -7.71 7.34 -22.87
CA ILE A 18 -8.15 8.10 -21.69
C ILE A 18 -7.35 7.64 -20.47
N ARG A 19 -6.80 8.61 -19.73
CA ARG A 19 -6.02 8.35 -18.52
C ARG A 19 -6.91 7.83 -17.38
N ASN A 20 -6.32 7.05 -16.47
CA ASN A 20 -7.05 6.39 -15.39
C ASN A 20 -7.55 7.36 -14.30
N ASP A 21 -6.87 8.47 -14.09
CA ASP A 21 -7.28 9.59 -13.23
C ASP A 21 -8.63 10.18 -13.67
N VAL A 22 -8.83 10.41 -14.98
CA VAL A 22 -10.10 10.91 -15.53
C VAL A 22 -11.24 9.92 -15.28
N ILE A 23 -10.99 8.62 -15.50
CA ILE A 23 -11.98 7.57 -15.21
C ILE A 23 -12.31 7.54 -13.72
N ARG A 24 -11.31 7.63 -12.84
CA ARG A 24 -11.51 7.67 -11.39
C ARG A 24 -12.32 8.89 -10.96
N GLN A 25 -12.01 10.07 -11.50
CA GLN A 25 -12.74 11.31 -11.23
C GLN A 25 -14.21 11.20 -11.63
N LYS A 26 -14.49 10.61 -12.81
CA LYS A 26 -15.87 10.38 -13.29
C LYS A 26 -16.70 9.53 -12.32
N PHE A 27 -16.09 8.58 -11.62
CA PHE A 27 -16.77 7.72 -10.65
C PHE A 27 -16.55 8.13 -9.19
N GLY A 28 -15.85 9.23 -8.91
CA GLY A 28 -15.51 9.66 -7.54
C GLY A 28 -14.64 8.65 -6.78
N VAL A 29 -13.85 7.83 -7.47
CA VAL A 29 -13.04 6.78 -6.84
C VAL A 29 -11.63 7.31 -6.56
N ALA A 30 -11.24 7.34 -5.28
CA ALA A 30 -9.87 7.68 -4.90
C ALA A 30 -8.84 6.65 -5.42
N PRO A 31 -7.62 7.07 -5.77
CA PRO A 31 -6.51 6.17 -6.09
C PRO A 31 -6.27 5.09 -5.01
N ILE A 32 -5.95 3.86 -5.44
CA ILE A 32 -5.61 2.76 -4.52
C ILE A 32 -4.42 3.09 -3.60
N ALA A 33 -3.47 3.90 -4.08
CA ALA A 33 -2.31 4.31 -3.31
C ALA A 33 -2.71 5.07 -2.03
N ASP A 34 -3.73 5.91 -2.13
CA ASP A 34 -4.26 6.71 -1.01
C ASP A 34 -4.94 5.78 0.00
N LYS A 35 -5.79 4.86 -0.47
CA LYS A 35 -6.41 3.83 0.41
C LYS A 35 -5.37 2.96 1.11
N MET A 36 -4.31 2.57 0.40
CA MET A 36 -3.20 1.83 1.01
C MET A 36 -2.47 2.69 2.05
N GLY A 37 -2.32 3.99 1.81
CA GLY A 37 -1.81 4.97 2.77
C GLY A 37 -2.65 4.99 4.04
N ASP A 38 -3.96 5.15 3.92
CA ASP A 38 -4.89 5.18 5.06
C ASP A 38 -4.83 3.91 5.90
N VAL A 39 -4.77 2.73 5.27
CA VAL A 39 -4.66 1.44 5.98
C VAL A 39 -3.34 1.37 6.75
N ARG A 40 -2.23 1.79 6.14
CA ARG A 40 -0.92 1.84 6.81
C ARG A 40 -0.94 2.80 7.99
N LEU A 41 -1.54 4.00 7.85
CA LEU A 41 -1.65 4.98 8.92
C LEU A 41 -2.53 4.48 10.07
N ARG A 42 -3.64 3.80 9.77
CA ARG A 42 -4.48 3.16 10.79
C ARG A 42 -3.71 2.10 11.57
N TRP A 43 -2.94 1.25 10.87
CA TRP A 43 -2.07 0.28 11.50
C TRP A 43 -1.00 0.94 12.36
N TYR A 44 -0.33 1.98 11.85
CA TYR A 44 0.69 2.72 12.59
C TYR A 44 0.11 3.35 13.87
N GLY A 45 -1.05 4.00 13.77
CA GLY A 45 -1.75 4.54 14.94
C GLY A 45 -2.17 3.45 15.93
N HIS A 46 -2.51 2.25 15.46
CA HIS A 46 -2.76 1.10 16.33
C HIS A 46 -1.50 0.66 17.08
N VAL A 47 -0.33 0.67 16.44
CA VAL A 47 0.95 0.38 17.11
C VAL A 47 1.28 1.46 18.15
N LEU A 48 1.12 2.74 17.81
CA LEU A 48 1.43 3.84 18.74
C LEU A 48 0.56 3.85 20.00
N ARG A 49 -0.73 3.50 19.88
CA ARG A 49 -1.65 3.38 21.03
C ARG A 49 -1.43 2.11 21.85
N GLY A 50 -0.61 1.16 21.37
CA GLY A 50 -0.28 -0.06 22.08
C GLY A 50 0.60 0.19 23.32
N LYS A 51 0.62 -0.79 24.23
CA LYS A 51 1.55 -0.82 25.37
C LYS A 51 3.00 -0.82 24.87
N GLU A 52 3.90 -0.23 25.66
CA GLU A 52 5.32 -0.14 25.32
C GLU A 52 5.94 -1.52 25.13
N ASP A 53 5.60 -2.46 26.01
CA ASP A 53 6.11 -3.83 25.98
C ASP A 53 5.50 -4.70 24.88
N SER A 54 4.62 -4.15 24.05
CA SER A 54 4.04 -4.90 22.94
C SER A 54 5.08 -5.16 21.86
N VAL A 55 5.13 -6.41 21.36
CA VAL A 55 6.07 -6.82 20.30
C VAL A 55 6.05 -5.88 19.09
N ARG A 56 4.87 -5.34 18.73
CA ARG A 56 4.74 -4.41 17.60
C ARG A 56 5.43 -3.07 17.85
N LYS A 57 5.33 -2.52 19.06
CA LYS A 57 5.90 -1.22 19.40
C LYS A 57 7.40 -1.32 19.66
N ILE A 58 7.83 -2.39 20.33
CA ILE A 58 9.25 -2.77 20.41
C ILE A 58 9.84 -2.92 19.00
N GLY A 59 9.19 -3.71 18.13
CA GLY A 59 9.67 -3.92 16.76
C GLY A 59 9.69 -2.65 15.91
N LEU A 60 8.75 -1.72 16.12
CA LEU A 60 8.74 -0.42 15.45
C LEU A 60 9.93 0.46 15.86
N ASN A 61 10.31 0.42 17.14
CA ASN A 61 11.41 1.21 17.71
C ASN A 61 12.76 0.48 17.65
N PHE A 62 12.79 -0.77 17.16
CA PHE A 62 13.97 -1.61 17.21
C PHE A 62 15.01 -1.16 16.17
N GLU A 63 16.20 -0.80 16.65
CA GLU A 63 17.35 -0.54 15.79
C GLU A 63 18.13 -1.83 15.53
N VAL A 64 18.15 -2.27 14.27
CA VAL A 64 18.93 -3.44 13.86
C VAL A 64 20.39 -3.03 13.71
N VAL A 65 21.24 -3.52 14.62
CA VAL A 65 22.70 -3.35 14.52
C VAL A 65 23.27 -4.37 13.53
N GLY A 66 24.04 -3.89 12.56
CA GLY A 66 24.70 -4.71 11.55
C GLY A 66 23.95 -4.80 10.22
N LYS A 67 24.67 -5.21 9.17
CA LYS A 67 24.11 -5.36 7.82
C LYS A 67 24.08 -6.84 7.46
N ARG A 68 22.94 -7.30 6.94
CA ARG A 68 22.86 -8.62 6.29
C ARG A 68 23.70 -8.59 5.01
N SER A 69 24.61 -9.54 4.84
CA SER A 69 25.38 -9.69 3.60
C SER A 69 24.43 -9.83 2.40
N ARG A 70 24.70 -9.11 1.31
CA ARG A 70 23.94 -9.29 0.08
C ARG A 70 24.15 -10.70 -0.45
N GLY A 71 23.07 -11.35 -0.88
CA GLY A 71 23.12 -12.66 -1.51
C GLY A 71 22.26 -13.71 -0.81
N ARG A 72 22.21 -14.90 -1.41
CA ARG A 72 21.46 -16.05 -0.90
C ARG A 72 22.11 -16.57 0.38
N PRO A 73 21.33 -16.98 1.40
CA PRO A 73 21.88 -17.71 2.54
C PRO A 73 22.65 -18.95 2.09
N LYS A 74 23.76 -19.28 2.76
CA LYS A 74 24.46 -20.56 2.53
C LYS A 74 23.47 -21.71 2.76
N GLN A 75 23.43 -22.68 1.84
CA GLN A 75 22.76 -23.94 2.10
C GLN A 75 23.54 -24.70 3.16
N ARG A 76 22.79 -25.36 4.04
CA ARG A 76 23.30 -26.09 5.21
C ARG A 76 23.77 -27.48 4.81
#